data_AF-A0A2W5F7D2-F1
#
_entry.id   AF-A0A2W5F7D2-F1
#
_cell.length_a   1.000
_cell.length_b   1.000
_cell.length_c   1.000
_cell.angle_alpha   90.00
_cell.angle_beta   90.00
_cell.angle_gamma   90.00
#
_symmetry.space_group_name_H-M   'P 1'
#
loop_
_entity.id
_entity.type
_entity.pdbx_description
1 polymer ?
#
loop_
_entity_poly.entity_id
_entity_poly.type
_entity_poly.pdbx_seq_one_letter_code
_entity_poly.pdbx_strand_id
1 'polypeptide(L)' 'MRAAINSPSLSIDTMDYQAECQFALEPSIHGLIEKAEHAGWNRQQAALAIVALASEHLTDLLSAGVPAPDQRPLS' A
#
# COMPACT_ATOMS: atom_id res chain seq x y z
N MET A 1 1.46 23.00 -0.61
CA MET A 1 0.48 22.17 0.13
C MET A 1 0.79 20.71 -0.16
N ARG A 2 0.74 19.80 0.82
CA ARG A 2 0.67 18.37 0.52
C ARG A 2 -0.71 18.13 -0.10
N ALA A 3 -0.80 17.59 -1.32
CA ALA A 3 -2.08 17.22 -1.89
C ALA A 3 -2.73 16.17 -0.98
N ALA A 4 -3.99 16.38 -0.60
CA ALA A 4 -4.74 15.40 0.17
C ALA A 4 -5.14 14.25 -0.76
N ILE A 5 -5.06 13.01 -0.26
CA ILE A 5 -5.63 11.85 -0.95
C ILE A 5 -7.14 11.91 -0.74
N ASN A 6 -7.91 11.93 -1.83
CA ASN A 6 -9.36 11.91 -1.75
C ASN A 6 -9.83 10.52 -1.31
N SER A 7 -10.84 10.46 -0.45
CA SER A 7 -11.51 9.19 -0.13
C SER A 7 -12.26 8.67 -1.35
N PRO A 8 -12.24 7.35 -1.62
CA PRO A 8 -13.13 6.74 -2.61
C PRO A 8 -14.59 7.08 -2.28
N SER A 9 -15.40 7.31 -3.31
CA SER A 9 -16.83 7.58 -3.20
C SER A 9 -17.68 6.33 -3.38
N LEU A 10 -17.14 5.29 -4.00
CA LEU A 10 -17.80 4.01 -4.21
C LEU A 10 -17.76 3.12 -2.96
N SER A 11 -18.70 2.18 -2.87
CA SER A 11 -18.66 1.13 -1.84
C SER A 11 -17.58 0.11 -2.15
N ILE A 12 -16.98 -0.48 -1.11
CA ILE A 12 -15.95 -1.52 -1.22
C ILE A 12 -16.42 -2.77 -1.99
N ASP A 13 -17.72 -3.04 -2.00
CA ASP A 13 -18.31 -4.19 -2.71
C ASP A 13 -18.48 -3.97 -4.22
N THR A 14 -18.16 -2.77 -4.73
CA THR A 14 -18.26 -2.45 -6.15
C THR A 14 -17.01 -2.91 -6.91
N MET A 15 -17.20 -3.38 -8.14
CA MET A 15 -16.08 -3.81 -8.99
C MET A 15 -15.09 -2.67 -9.28
N ASP A 16 -15.55 -1.43 -9.26
CA ASP A 16 -14.77 -0.23 -9.60
C ASP A 16 -14.05 0.41 -8.39
N TYR A 17 -14.34 -0.02 -7.16
CA TYR A 17 -13.75 0.56 -5.94
C TYR A 17 -12.22 0.56 -5.97
N GLN A 18 -11.64 -0.54 -6.45
CA GLN A 18 -10.19 -0.69 -6.55
C GLN A 18 -9.58 0.24 -7.61
N ALA A 19 -10.31 0.55 -8.68
CA ALA A 19 -9.87 1.49 -9.70
C ALA A 19 -9.92 2.94 -9.16
N GLU A 20 -10.95 3.29 -8.39
CA GLU A 20 -11.07 4.60 -7.75
C GLU A 20 -9.96 4.83 -6.71
N CYS A 21 -9.64 3.81 -5.91
CA CYS A 21 -8.49 3.85 -5.00
C CYS A 21 -7.18 4.15 -5.74
N GLN A 22 -6.94 3.48 -6.88
CA GLN A 22 -5.73 3.70 -7.68
C GLN A 22 -5.68 5.12 -8.23
N PHE A 23 -6.78 5.62 -8.79
CA PHE A 23 -6.87 6.98 -9.32
C PHE A 23 -6.58 8.04 -8.23
N ALA A 24 -7.13 7.85 -7.03
CA ALA A 24 -6.88 8.77 -5.90
C ALA A 24 -5.41 8.74 -5.43
N LEU A 25 -4.73 7.60 -5.55
CA LEU A 25 -3.35 7.41 -5.09
C LEU A 25 -2.29 7.77 -6.14
N GLU A 26 -2.61 7.69 -7.44
CA GLU A 26 -1.68 7.90 -8.55
C GLU A 26 -0.81 9.18 -8.40
N PRO A 27 -1.38 10.37 -8.11
CA PRO A 27 -0.57 11.58 -7.98
C PRO A 27 0.44 11.51 -6.81
N SER A 28 0.07 10.81 -5.73
CA SER A 28 0.94 10.64 -4.56
C SER A 28 2.10 9.70 -4.85
N ILE A 29 1.85 8.62 -5.61
CA ILE A 29 2.89 7.67 -6.03
C ILE A 29 3.86 8.36 -7.00
N HIS A 30 3.36 9.09 -8.00
CA HIS A 30 4.21 9.87 -8.90
C HIS A 30 5.07 10.88 -8.16
N GLY A 31 4.48 11.67 -7.26
CA GLY A 31 5.23 12.64 -6.46
C GLY A 31 6.24 12.01 -5.50
N LEU A 32 6.01 10.79 -5.03
CA LEU A 32 6.98 10.06 -4.21
C LEU A 32 8.17 9.58 -5.05
N ILE A 33 7.91 9.03 -6.24
CA ILE A 33 8.95 8.60 -7.19
C ILE A 33 9.80 9.80 -7.61
N GLU A 34 9.19 10.92 -7.97
CA GLU A 34 9.91 12.14 -8.32
C GLU A 34 10.81 12.62 -7.17
N LYS A 35 10.34 12.59 -5.91
CA LYS A 35 11.18 12.95 -4.76
C LYS A 35 12.36 12.02 -4.59
N ALA A 36 12.18 10.72 -4.80
CA ALA A 36 13.27 9.75 -4.74
C ALA A 36 14.30 10.02 -5.85
N GLU A 37 13.85 10.28 -7.08
CA GLU A 37 14.73 10.68 -8.19
C GLU A 37 15.52 11.95 -7.88
N HIS A 38 14.88 12.99 -7.34
CA HIS A 38 15.57 14.22 -6.93
C HIS A 38 16.60 13.99 -5.81
N ALA A 39 16.41 12.94 -4.99
CA ALA A 39 17.39 12.50 -4.00
C ALA A 39 18.51 11.62 -4.59
N GLY A 40 18.54 11.44 -5.92
CA GLY A 40 19.58 10.69 -6.64
C GLY A 40 19.25 9.21 -6.87
N TRP A 41 18.01 8.79 -6.62
CA TRP A 41 17.62 7.39 -6.82
C TRP A 41 17.37 7.10 -8.30
N ASN A 42 17.62 5.86 -8.72
CA ASN A 42 17.10 5.36 -9.98
C ASN A 42 15.58 5.21 -9.89
N ARG A 43 14.84 5.74 -10.88
CA ARG A 43 13.36 5.71 -10.93
C ARG A 43 12.77 4.32 -10.78
N GLN A 44 13.33 3.35 -11.50
CA GLN A 44 12.83 1.97 -11.51
C GLN A 44 13.03 1.31 -10.14
N GLN A 45 14.17 1.56 -9.50
CA GLN A 45 14.45 1.05 -8.16
C GLN A 45 13.55 1.70 -7.10
N ALA A 46 13.26 3.00 -7.22
CA ALA A 46 12.30 3.67 -6.35
C ALA A 46 10.90 3.05 -6.47
N ALA A 47 10.42 2.79 -7.69
CA ALA A 47 9.13 2.14 -7.92
C ALA A 47 9.10 0.71 -7.36
N LEU A 48 10.15 -0.09 -7.58
CA LEU A 48 10.26 -1.45 -7.04
C LEU A 48 10.25 -1.46 -5.51
N ALA A 49 10.96 -0.53 -4.87
CA ALA A 49 10.97 -0.40 -3.41
C ALA A 49 9.57 -0.06 -2.86
N ILE A 50 8.82 0.82 -3.54
CA ILE A 50 7.43 1.15 -3.16
C ILE A 50 6.53 -0.10 -3.25
N VAL A 51 6.66 -0.89 -4.31
CA VAL A 51 5.89 -2.14 -4.48
C VAL A 51 6.23 -3.14 -3.37
N ALA A 52 7.52 -3.30 -3.03
CA ALA A 52 7.95 -4.21 -1.97
C ALA A 52 7.34 -3.80 -0.62
N LEU A 53 7.45 -2.52 -0.24
CA LEU A 53 6.88 -2.00 1.02
C LEU A 53 5.36 -2.14 1.08
N ALA A 54 4.65 -1.87 -0.02
CA ALA A 54 3.21 -2.07 -0.10
C ALA A 54 2.81 -3.55 0.05
N SER A 55 3.59 -4.46 -0.53
CA SER A 55 3.34 -5.90 -0.46
C SER A 55 3.56 -6.43 0.96
N GLU A 56 4.63 -6.02 1.63
CA GLU A 56 4.91 -6.36 3.04
C GLU A 56 3.76 -5.92 3.95
N HIS A 57 3.31 -4.66 3.79
CA HIS A 57 2.20 -4.14 4.57
C HIS A 57 0.90 -4.94 4.34
N LEU A 58 0.62 -5.33 3.09
CA LEU A 58 -0.53 -6.17 2.78
C LEU A 58 -0.41 -7.57 3.42
N THR A 59 0.78 -8.19 3.38
CA THR A 59 1.03 -9.48 4.04
C THR A 59 0.79 -9.39 5.55
N ASP A 60 1.24 -8.33 6.20
CA ASP A 60 1.01 -8.11 7.64
C ASP A 60 -0.48 -7.98 7.97
N LEU A 61 -1.23 -7.20 7.19
CA LEU A 61 -2.68 -7.04 7.36
C LEU A 61 -3.44 -8.36 7.22
N LEU A 62 -3.02 -9.22 6.28
CA LEU A 62 -3.62 -10.54 6.08
C LEU A 62 -3.21 -11.53 7.17
N SER A 63 -1.99 -11.42 7.69
CA SER A 63 -1.46 -12.32 8.74
C SER A 63 -1.98 -11.99 10.13
N ALA A 64 -2.33 -10.73 10.39
CA ALA A 64 -2.89 -10.27 11.67
C ALA A 64 -4.27 -10.90 12.02
N GLY A 65 -4.88 -11.66 11.10
CA GLY A 65 -6.13 -12.38 11.31
C GLY A 65 -5.99 -13.84 11.80
N VAL A 66 -4.78 -14.37 11.96
CA VAL A 66 -4.57 -15.77 12.40
C VAL A 66 -4.22 -15.79 13.89
N PRO A 67 -5.15 -16.13 14.81
CA PRO A 67 -4.76 -16.38 16.20
C PRO A 67 -3.80 -17.57 16.21
N ALA A 68 -2.65 -17.40 16.87
CA ALA A 68 -1.69 -18.48 17.05
C ALA A 68 -2.42 -19.72 17.60
N PRO A 69 -2.15 -20.93 17.06
CA PRO A 69 -2.76 -22.13 17.61
C PRO A 69 -2.36 -22.24 19.08
N ASP A 70 -3.38 -22.35 19.93
CA ASP A 70 -3.32 -22.49 21.37
C ASP A 70 -2.32 -23.62 21.73
N GLN A 71 -1.07 -23.24 22.02
CA GLN A 71 -0.04 -24.15 22.50
C GLN A 71 -0.37 -24.48 23.95
N ARG A 72 -1.38 -25.33 24.15
CA ARG A 72 -1.63 -25.92 25.47
C ARG A 72 -0.38 -26.73 25.85
N PRO A 73 0.27 -26.44 27.00
CA PRO A 73 1.37 -27.24 27.47
C PRO A 73 0.85 -28.65 27.74
N LEU A 74 1.48 -29.66 27.13
CA LEU A 74 1.31 -31.06 27.52
C LEU A 74 1.79 -31.17 28.97
N SER A 75 0.84 -31.38 29.89
CA SER A 75 1.13 -31.79 31.27
C SER A 75 1.65 -33.22 31.29
#